data_AF-A0A960XJW1-F1
#
_entry.id   AF-A0A960XJW1-F1
#
_cell.length_a   1.000
_cell.length_b   1.000
_cell.length_c   1.000
_cell.angle_alpha   90.00
_cell.angle_beta   90.00
_cell.angle_gamma   90.00
#
_symmetry.space_group_name_H-M   'P 1'
#
loop_
_entity.id
_entity.type
_entity.pdbx_description
1 polymer ?
#
loop_
_entity_poly.entity_id
_entity_poly.type
_entity_poly.pdbx_seq_one_letter_code
_entity_poly.pdbx_strand_id
1 'polypeptide(L)'
;MNPVSPQRGGPAAGPVYWRSPEQLADSPEFRAWAEREFPPAASEFFDPVSRRNFVKLMSASLALAGVGLTGCRRPEATIEPFSKVPEGFVHGVPRLYATAMPVRGGAIPLVVKSTDGRPIKIEGNPEHPLNRALSGEHGPAHGGTDLHAQASILDLYDPDRARRFTFKGETVSRERALDAVLQEGRRLAGAQGAGLAVLCDESSSPTRARLRQALLAKLPKARWFTHEAVDGAARREGLQAAFGQAVRPLHHLENARVVVSLDADFVGGEDDSWLSIRGFARARKLTGPEDAPVRLYVAESLMTNTGAAADHRLRLAPSQVPALAALLAAEVHQARGNEAVATTLRAKAEALDESARKWVTGCAKDLVDHAGECVVLAGERQPASVHFLAAALNRLLGGVGKQVDYLPEAAPPADSLAALA
;
A
#
# COMPACT_ATOMS: atom_id res chain seq x y z
N MET A 1 22.25 64.17 1.94
CA MET A 1 22.14 65.60 1.61
C MET A 1 21.29 66.25 2.70
N ASN A 2 21.90 67.01 3.60
CA ASN A 2 21.17 67.81 4.58
C ASN A 2 20.94 69.21 3.98
N PRO A 3 19.70 69.67 3.81
CA PRO A 3 19.44 71.06 3.50
C PRO A 3 19.42 71.88 4.81
N VAL A 4 20.35 72.81 4.93
CA VAL A 4 20.38 73.84 5.97
C VAL A 4 19.61 75.05 5.45
N SER A 5 18.70 75.59 6.27
CA SER A 5 18.10 76.90 6.08
C SER A 5 18.49 77.84 7.25
N PRO A 6 18.57 79.15 7.00
CA PRO A 6 19.70 79.97 7.48
C PRO A 6 19.46 80.64 8.85
N GLN A 7 20.54 80.78 9.61
CA GLN A 7 20.59 81.60 10.82
C GLN A 7 20.57 83.09 10.46
N ARG A 8 19.58 83.85 10.96
CA ARG A 8 19.57 85.31 10.92
C ARG A 8 20.36 85.84 12.11
N GLY A 9 21.63 86.14 11.90
CA GLY A 9 22.47 86.90 12.83
C GLY A 9 22.62 88.34 12.36
N GLY A 10 22.04 89.28 13.09
CA GLY A 10 22.24 90.71 12.90
C GLY A 10 21.29 91.51 13.81
N PRO A 11 21.76 92.53 14.54
CA PRO A 11 20.91 93.31 15.42
C PRO A 11 19.95 94.13 14.55
N ALA A 12 18.68 93.74 14.54
CA ALA A 12 17.64 94.49 13.85
C ALA A 12 17.41 95.80 14.60
N ALA A 13 18.09 96.87 14.17
CA ALA A 13 17.80 98.26 14.49
C ALA A 13 16.50 98.67 13.78
N GLY A 14 15.40 98.03 14.15
CA GLY A 14 14.04 98.28 13.68
C GLY A 14 13.05 98.08 14.84
N PRO A 15 11.77 98.44 14.65
CA PRO A 15 10.77 98.33 15.70
C PRO A 15 10.68 96.89 16.23
N VAL A 16 10.70 96.70 17.55
CA VAL A 16 10.50 95.38 18.17
C VAL A 16 9.01 95.06 18.12
N TYR A 17 8.63 94.13 17.25
CA TYR A 17 7.26 93.65 17.14
C TYR A 17 7.06 92.47 18.10
N TRP A 18 6.09 92.61 19.00
CA TRP A 18 5.65 91.56 19.90
C TRP A 18 4.47 90.79 19.28
N ARG A 19 4.37 89.48 19.56
CA ARG A 19 3.33 88.60 19.01
C ARG A 19 2.13 88.42 19.94
N SER A 20 2.29 88.72 21.23
CA SER A 20 1.18 88.77 22.19
C SER A 20 1.45 89.81 23.29
N PRO A 21 0.41 90.30 23.99
CA PRO A 21 0.57 91.24 25.09
C PRO A 21 1.49 90.72 26.20
N GLU A 22 1.48 89.41 26.44
CA GLU A 22 2.31 88.74 27.45
C GLU A 22 3.79 88.75 27.07
N GLN A 23 4.09 88.66 25.76
CA GLN A 23 5.45 88.83 25.25
C GLN A 23 5.93 90.28 25.39
N LEU A 24 5.04 91.28 25.24
CA LEU A 24 5.38 92.68 25.47
C LEU A 24 5.61 92.96 26.97
N ALA A 25 4.80 92.35 27.84
CA ALA A 25 4.87 92.51 29.29
C ALA A 25 6.02 91.73 29.95
N ASP A 26 6.66 90.80 29.21
CA ASP A 26 7.80 89.98 29.65
C ASP A 26 7.56 89.30 31.00
N SER A 27 6.38 88.70 31.15
CA SER A 27 5.96 88.09 32.42
C SER A 27 6.77 86.82 32.75
N PRO A 28 6.98 86.51 34.05
CA PRO A 28 7.74 85.32 34.46
C PRO A 28 7.13 84.00 33.95
N GLU A 29 5.80 83.93 33.85
CA GLU A 29 5.06 82.76 33.38
C GLU A 29 5.26 82.53 31.89
N PHE A 30 5.33 83.60 31.10
CA PHE A 30 5.62 83.51 29.67
C PHE A 30 7.07 83.07 29.42
N ARG A 31 8.04 83.58 30.19
CA ARG A 31 9.43 83.08 30.13
C ARG A 31 9.52 81.60 30.47
N ALA A 32 8.87 81.18 31.56
CA ALA A 32 8.86 79.78 31.97
C ALA A 32 8.19 78.85 30.95
N TRP A 33 7.22 79.34 30.17
CA TRP A 33 6.63 78.60 29.05
C TRP A 33 7.55 78.59 27.82
N ALA A 34 8.14 79.74 27.46
CA ALA A 34 9.00 79.88 26.28
C ALA A 34 10.35 79.13 26.42
N GLU A 35 10.90 79.06 27.64
CA GLU A 35 12.14 78.33 27.95
C GLU A 35 11.92 76.81 28.06
N ARG A 36 10.67 76.35 28.13
CA ARG A 36 10.35 74.93 28.31
C ARG A 36 10.12 74.25 26.97
N GLU A 37 11.17 73.62 26.46
CA GLU A 37 11.18 72.94 25.15
C GLU A 37 10.29 71.67 25.07
N PHE A 38 9.86 71.07 26.21
CA PHE A 38 8.99 69.87 26.23
C PHE A 38 7.94 69.85 27.37
N PRO A 39 6.79 69.14 27.20
CA PRO A 39 5.74 69.02 28.22
C PRO A 39 6.18 68.31 29.52
N PRO A 40 5.50 68.54 30.66
CA PRO A 40 5.91 68.07 32.00
C PRO A 40 5.94 66.55 32.24
N ALA A 41 5.79 65.70 31.21
CA ALA A 41 5.83 64.23 31.32
C ALA A 41 7.00 63.56 30.57
N ALA A 42 7.93 64.32 29.98
CA ALA A 42 9.05 63.76 29.22
C ALA A 42 10.16 63.12 30.12
N SER A 43 10.15 63.38 31.42
CA SER A 43 11.16 62.90 32.38
C SER A 43 10.92 61.49 32.94
N GLU A 44 9.81 60.82 32.61
CA GLU A 44 9.51 59.45 33.07
C GLU A 44 10.32 58.35 32.34
N PHE A 45 11.22 58.70 31.42
CA PHE A 45 12.02 57.74 30.65
C PHE A 45 13.10 56.98 31.45
N PHE A 46 13.41 57.40 32.68
CA PHE A 46 14.49 56.83 33.51
C PHE A 46 14.00 56.12 34.78
N ASP A 47 12.78 55.59 34.79
CA ASP A 47 12.32 54.72 35.88
C ASP A 47 12.98 53.31 35.80
N PRO A 48 13.74 52.88 36.84
CA PRO A 48 14.34 51.54 36.89
C PRO A 48 13.33 50.39 36.84
N VAL A 49 12.02 50.62 37.09
CA VAL A 49 10.96 49.60 37.09
C VAL A 49 9.98 49.74 35.92
N SER A 50 10.40 50.38 34.80
CA SER A 50 9.56 50.43 33.61
C SER A 50 9.55 49.11 32.83
N ARG A 51 8.39 48.76 32.23
CA ARG A 51 8.24 47.58 31.34
C ARG A 51 9.31 47.54 30.24
N ARG A 52 9.73 48.70 29.73
CA ARG A 52 10.77 48.82 28.70
C ARG A 52 12.16 48.48 29.24
N ASN A 53 12.49 48.89 30.47
CA ASN A 53 13.76 48.53 31.10
C ASN A 53 13.82 47.04 31.45
N PHE A 54 12.70 46.47 31.92
CA PHE A 54 12.58 45.02 32.12
C PHE A 54 12.82 44.25 30.82
N VAL A 55 12.17 44.64 29.71
CA VAL A 55 12.39 44.00 28.40
C VAL A 55 13.83 44.18 27.94
N LYS A 56 14.45 45.35 28.13
CA LYS A 56 15.87 45.56 27.79
C LYS A 56 16.80 44.66 28.60
N LEU A 57 16.61 44.57 29.91
CA LEU A 57 17.44 43.73 30.79
C LEU A 57 17.25 42.25 30.52
N MET A 58 16.00 41.79 30.33
CA MET A 58 15.72 40.40 29.95
C MET A 58 16.27 40.07 28.57
N SER A 59 16.14 40.97 27.59
CA SER A 59 16.68 40.77 26.23
C SER A 59 18.21 40.76 26.24
N ALA A 60 18.83 41.66 27.00
CA ALA A 60 20.29 41.68 27.19
C ALA A 60 20.77 40.40 27.90
N SER A 61 20.02 39.92 28.89
CA SER A 61 20.35 38.69 29.61
C SER A 61 20.18 37.45 28.75
N LEU A 62 19.14 37.39 27.89
CA LEU A 62 18.96 36.34 26.88
C LEU A 62 20.08 36.35 25.84
N ALA A 63 20.53 37.53 25.41
CA ALA A 63 21.65 37.69 24.50
C ALA A 63 22.99 37.26 25.14
N LEU A 64 23.22 37.60 26.41
CA LEU A 64 24.44 37.22 27.15
C LEU A 64 24.45 35.74 27.56
N ALA A 65 23.28 35.16 27.86
CA ALA A 65 23.10 33.75 28.21
C ALA A 65 23.19 32.80 27.01
N GLY A 66 23.50 33.31 25.81
CA GLY A 66 23.88 32.48 24.67
C GLY A 66 22.72 31.72 24.01
N VAL A 67 21.46 32.10 24.27
CA VAL A 67 20.27 31.55 23.60
C VAL A 67 20.24 32.08 22.15
N GLY A 68 21.12 31.54 21.32
CA GLY A 68 21.30 31.94 19.91
C GLY A 68 22.69 31.64 19.34
N LEU A 69 23.72 31.45 20.17
CA LEU A 69 25.09 31.17 19.71
C LEU A 69 25.48 29.68 19.80
N THR A 70 24.79 28.89 20.62
CA THR A 70 25.01 27.43 20.72
C THR A 70 23.99 26.63 19.88
N GLY A 71 22.84 27.20 19.55
CA GLY A 71 21.78 26.55 18.75
C GLY A 71 22.03 26.51 17.24
N CYS A 72 23.02 27.27 16.73
CA CYS A 72 23.36 27.36 15.31
C CYS A 72 24.69 26.65 14.96
N ARG A 73 25.30 25.90 15.88
CA ARG A 73 26.49 25.11 15.55
C ARG A 73 26.05 23.81 14.90
N ARG A 74 26.33 23.68 13.59
CA ARG A 74 26.13 22.42 12.87
C ARG A 74 26.89 21.34 13.64
N PRO A 75 26.24 20.25 14.08
CA PRO A 75 26.93 19.17 14.76
C PRO A 75 28.02 18.63 13.84
N GLU A 76 29.18 18.34 14.41
CA GLU A 76 30.26 17.66 13.70
C GLU A 76 29.74 16.27 13.31
N ALA A 77 29.71 15.99 12.00
CA ALA A 77 29.25 14.72 11.46
C ALA A 77 30.46 13.92 10.99
N THR A 78 30.67 12.74 11.57
CA THR A 78 31.76 11.85 11.19
C THR A 78 31.36 11.04 9.96
N ILE A 79 32.25 10.96 8.97
CA ILE A 79 32.09 10.11 7.79
C ILE A 79 32.97 8.88 7.97
N GLU A 80 32.35 7.73 8.17
CA GLU A 80 33.03 6.46 8.41
C GLU A 80 33.13 5.64 7.11
N PRO A 81 34.32 5.44 6.53
CA PRO A 81 34.50 4.61 5.34
C PRO A 81 34.46 3.10 5.69
N PHE A 82 34.29 2.26 4.67
CA PHE A 82 34.41 0.81 4.85
C PHE A 82 35.83 0.44 5.27
N SER A 83 35.95 -0.42 6.29
CA SER A 83 37.23 -1.05 6.65
C SER A 83 37.74 -1.99 5.56
N LYS A 84 36.81 -2.67 4.87
CA LYS A 84 37.06 -3.47 3.66
C LYS A 84 35.94 -3.21 2.65
N VAL A 85 36.27 -2.53 1.56
CA VAL A 85 35.30 -2.20 0.51
C VAL A 85 34.91 -3.49 -0.24
N PRO A 86 33.61 -3.81 -0.36
CA PRO A 86 33.16 -4.90 -1.22
C PRO A 86 33.52 -4.63 -2.69
N GLU A 87 33.80 -5.69 -3.44
CA GLU A 87 34.15 -5.54 -4.85
C GLU A 87 33.04 -4.85 -5.66
N GLY A 88 33.45 -3.94 -6.55
CA GLY A 88 32.56 -3.14 -7.41
C GLY A 88 31.67 -2.15 -6.67
N PHE A 89 31.91 -1.87 -5.38
CA PHE A 89 31.07 -0.97 -4.59
C PHE A 89 31.44 0.49 -4.88
N VAL A 90 30.43 1.30 -5.18
CA VAL A 90 30.59 2.73 -5.46
C VAL A 90 29.70 3.51 -4.52
N HIS A 91 30.31 4.36 -3.69
CA HIS A 91 29.58 5.19 -2.73
C HIS A 91 28.57 6.11 -3.44
N GLY A 92 27.37 6.21 -2.87
CA GLY A 92 26.30 7.04 -3.42
C GLY A 92 25.57 6.45 -4.63
N VAL A 93 26.07 5.35 -5.20
CA VAL A 93 25.39 4.64 -6.30
C VAL A 93 24.61 3.45 -5.71
N PRO A 94 23.27 3.50 -5.73
CA PRO A 94 22.46 2.39 -5.23
C PRO A 94 22.59 1.18 -6.15
N ARG A 95 22.57 -0.02 -5.56
CA ARG A 95 22.52 -1.30 -6.29
C ARG A 95 21.10 -1.82 -6.34
N LEU A 96 20.74 -2.48 -7.43
CA LEU A 96 19.44 -3.14 -7.59
C LEU A 96 19.64 -4.65 -7.44
N TYR A 97 18.83 -5.28 -6.59
CA TYR A 97 18.86 -6.73 -6.38
C TYR A 97 17.52 -7.34 -6.79
N ALA A 98 17.56 -8.35 -7.66
CA ALA A 98 16.40 -9.16 -7.97
C ALA A 98 16.09 -10.11 -6.81
N THR A 99 14.85 -10.09 -6.33
CA THR A 99 14.36 -10.92 -5.24
C THR A 99 12.88 -11.23 -5.44
N ALA A 100 12.24 -11.92 -4.50
CA ALA A 100 10.80 -12.14 -4.51
C ALA A 100 10.23 -12.11 -3.09
N MET A 101 8.98 -11.66 -2.97
CA MET A 101 8.22 -11.76 -1.73
C MET A 101 7.28 -12.96 -1.83
N PRO A 102 7.43 -13.99 -0.96
CA PRO A 102 6.48 -15.09 -0.91
C PRO A 102 5.08 -14.59 -0.56
N VAL A 103 4.09 -15.09 -1.29
CA VAL A 103 2.66 -14.85 -1.01
C VAL A 103 1.91 -16.17 -1.13
N ARG A 104 0.64 -16.19 -0.72
CA ARG A 104 -0.22 -17.36 -0.90
C ARG A 104 -0.24 -17.78 -2.38
N GLY A 105 -0.05 -19.08 -2.64
CA GLY A 105 -0.08 -19.63 -4.00
C GLY A 105 1.07 -19.20 -4.94
N GLY A 106 2.03 -18.37 -4.51
CA GLY A 106 3.00 -17.80 -5.44
C GLY A 106 4.11 -16.97 -4.80
N ALA A 107 4.67 -16.05 -5.58
CA ALA A 107 5.62 -15.06 -5.10
C ALA A 107 5.56 -13.82 -6.01
N ILE A 108 5.60 -12.64 -5.40
CA ILE A 108 5.66 -11.38 -6.13
C ILE A 108 7.11 -11.15 -6.56
N PRO A 109 7.39 -10.95 -7.86
CA PRO A 109 8.75 -10.74 -8.35
C PRO A 109 9.19 -9.29 -8.13
N LEU A 110 10.29 -9.10 -7.40
CA LEU A 110 10.73 -7.79 -6.92
C LEU A 110 12.15 -7.43 -7.39
N VAL A 111 12.41 -6.13 -7.50
CA VAL A 111 13.73 -5.53 -7.59
C VAL A 111 13.85 -4.54 -6.45
N VAL A 112 14.87 -4.71 -5.63
CA VAL A 112 15.06 -3.90 -4.43
C VAL A 112 16.28 -3.01 -4.59
N LYS A 113 16.06 -1.71 -4.43
CA LYS A 113 17.12 -0.71 -4.36
C LYS A 113 17.80 -0.79 -3.00
N SER A 114 19.10 -1.02 -2.99
CA SER A 114 19.94 -1.11 -1.80
C SER A 114 21.04 -0.06 -1.85
N THR A 115 21.12 0.76 -0.82
CA THR A 115 22.19 1.75 -0.62
C THR A 115 23.05 1.26 0.54
N ASP A 116 24.36 1.15 0.33
CA ASP A 116 25.33 0.72 1.35
C ASP A 116 24.95 -0.61 2.04
N GLY A 117 24.35 -1.54 1.28
CA GLY A 117 23.88 -2.84 1.78
C GLY A 117 22.52 -2.83 2.49
N ARG A 118 21.85 -1.68 2.56
CA ARG A 118 20.54 -1.51 3.20
C ARG A 118 19.45 -1.36 2.13
N PRO A 119 18.45 -2.24 2.06
CA PRO A 119 17.32 -2.06 1.14
C PRO A 119 16.54 -0.80 1.51
N ILE A 120 16.26 0.10 0.57
CA ILE A 120 15.57 1.37 0.83
C ILE A 120 14.29 1.55 0.02
N LYS A 121 14.11 0.78 -1.05
CA LYS A 121 12.91 0.84 -1.88
C LYS A 121 12.69 -0.48 -2.60
N ILE A 122 11.45 -0.93 -2.60
CA ILE A 122 10.99 -2.13 -3.30
C ILE A 122 10.25 -1.68 -4.57
N GLU A 123 10.53 -2.34 -5.68
CA GLU A 123 9.84 -2.17 -6.96
C GLU A 123 9.59 -3.54 -7.60
N GLY A 124 8.72 -3.61 -8.60
CA GLY A 124 8.43 -4.86 -9.29
C GLY A 124 9.52 -5.19 -10.29
N ASN A 125 9.85 -6.47 -10.45
CA ASN A 125 10.89 -6.88 -11.40
C ASN A 125 10.36 -6.82 -12.85
N PRO A 126 10.85 -5.89 -13.71
CA PRO A 126 10.39 -5.77 -15.09
C PRO A 126 10.79 -6.96 -15.97
N GLU A 127 11.90 -7.64 -15.63
CA GLU A 127 12.41 -8.75 -16.42
C GLU A 127 11.66 -10.06 -16.17
N HIS A 128 10.89 -10.14 -15.07
CA HIS A 128 10.11 -11.33 -14.76
C HIS A 128 9.07 -11.61 -15.86
N PRO A 129 8.90 -12.85 -16.36
CA PRO A 129 8.06 -13.16 -17.52
C PRO A 129 6.63 -12.58 -17.45
N LEU A 130 5.97 -12.67 -16.29
CA LEU A 130 4.63 -12.11 -16.09
C LEU A 130 4.60 -10.58 -16.20
N ASN A 131 5.63 -9.90 -15.70
CA ASN A 131 5.75 -8.45 -15.86
C ASN A 131 6.17 -8.07 -17.28
N ARG A 132 7.00 -8.89 -17.93
CA ARG A 132 7.45 -8.69 -19.30
C ARG A 132 6.29 -8.80 -20.29
N ALA A 133 5.36 -9.75 -20.09
CA ALA A 133 4.17 -9.89 -20.94
C ALA A 133 3.31 -8.60 -20.98
N LEU A 134 3.26 -7.86 -19.86
CA LEU A 134 2.56 -6.59 -19.75
C LEU A 134 3.38 -5.37 -20.22
N SER A 135 4.70 -5.53 -20.34
CA SER A 135 5.60 -4.52 -20.86
C SER A 135 5.73 -4.75 -22.36
N GLY A 136 5.03 -3.99 -23.20
CA GLY A 136 5.18 -4.11 -24.66
C GLY A 136 6.64 -3.97 -25.11
N GLU A 137 6.92 -4.11 -26.41
CA GLU A 137 8.29 -4.04 -26.97
C GLU A 137 9.05 -2.75 -26.60
N HIS A 138 8.31 -1.68 -26.27
CA HIS A 138 8.82 -0.38 -25.80
C HIS A 138 8.24 0.01 -24.41
N GLY A 139 7.71 -0.97 -23.66
CA GLY A 139 7.03 -0.77 -22.39
C GLY A 139 7.96 -0.27 -21.27
N PRO A 140 7.42 0.37 -20.23
CA PRO A 140 8.24 0.97 -19.17
C PRO A 140 9.14 -0.08 -18.52
N ALA A 141 10.35 0.33 -18.13
CA ALA A 141 11.36 -0.49 -17.45
C ALA A 141 10.98 -0.87 -16.00
N HIS A 142 9.68 -1.02 -15.70
CA HIS A 142 9.16 -1.19 -14.34
C HIS A 142 8.17 -2.37 -14.29
N GLY A 143 8.33 -3.26 -13.30
CA GLY A 143 7.35 -4.28 -12.97
C GLY A 143 6.29 -3.77 -11.99
N GLY A 144 5.16 -4.47 -11.89
CA GLY A 144 4.14 -4.17 -10.88
C GLY A 144 4.48 -4.73 -9.49
N THR A 145 4.01 -4.07 -8.45
CA THR A 145 3.95 -4.57 -7.06
C THR A 145 2.54 -4.34 -6.50
N ASP A 146 2.26 -4.84 -5.30
CA ASP A 146 1.06 -4.49 -4.54
C ASP A 146 1.39 -3.60 -3.32
N LEU A 147 0.36 -3.28 -2.55
CA LEU A 147 0.45 -2.49 -1.32
C LEU A 147 1.35 -3.17 -0.27
N HIS A 148 1.19 -4.49 -0.10
CA HIS A 148 1.87 -5.25 0.94
C HIS A 148 3.37 -5.36 0.66
N ALA A 149 3.77 -5.63 -0.58
CA ALA A 149 5.17 -5.69 -0.99
C ALA A 149 5.88 -4.33 -0.88
N GLN A 150 5.17 -3.22 -1.12
CA GLN A 150 5.74 -1.89 -0.90
C GLN A 150 5.94 -1.60 0.59
N ALA A 151 4.98 -2.00 1.42
CA ALA A 151 5.01 -1.77 2.87
C ALA A 151 6.00 -2.69 3.61
N SER A 152 6.30 -3.89 3.08
CA SER A 152 7.12 -4.91 3.76
C SER A 152 8.55 -4.46 4.08
N ILE A 153 9.02 -3.36 3.47
CA ILE A 153 10.29 -2.75 3.86
C ILE A 153 10.27 -2.21 5.29
N LEU A 154 9.11 -1.78 5.78
CA LEU A 154 8.93 -1.30 7.14
C LEU A 154 9.02 -2.44 8.14
N ASP A 155 8.51 -3.63 7.82
CA ASP A 155 8.65 -4.83 8.66
C ASP A 155 10.11 -5.22 8.87
N LEU A 156 10.98 -4.99 7.87
CA LEU A 156 12.41 -5.23 8.00
C LEU A 156 13.09 -4.24 8.97
N TYR A 157 12.63 -2.98 8.97
CA TYR A 157 13.15 -1.90 9.81
C TYR A 157 12.35 -1.67 11.09
N ASP A 158 11.39 -2.53 11.39
CA ASP A 158 10.56 -2.43 12.58
C ASP A 158 11.43 -2.55 13.85
N PRO A 159 11.42 -1.54 14.74
CA PRO A 159 12.16 -1.60 15.98
C PRO A 159 11.70 -2.74 16.91
N ASP A 160 10.45 -3.17 16.84
CA ASP A 160 9.84 -4.18 17.70
C ASP A 160 10.11 -5.62 17.22
N ARG A 161 10.75 -5.76 16.05
CA ARG A 161 11.17 -7.06 15.52
C ARG A 161 12.07 -7.80 16.49
N ALA A 162 11.87 -9.12 16.62
CA ALA A 162 12.63 -9.96 17.55
C ALA A 162 14.16 -9.84 17.34
N ARG A 163 14.87 -9.28 18.35
CA ARG A 163 16.33 -9.08 18.33
C ARG A 163 17.12 -10.07 19.18
N ARG A 164 16.41 -10.92 19.92
CA ARG A 164 16.97 -11.83 20.95
C ARG A 164 16.22 -13.16 20.90
N PHE A 165 16.91 -14.23 21.28
CA PHE A 165 16.27 -15.52 21.52
C PHE A 165 15.62 -15.51 22.89
N THR A 166 14.44 -16.12 23.02
CA THR A 166 13.72 -16.22 24.28
C THR A 166 13.39 -17.67 24.62
N PHE A 167 13.35 -17.99 25.92
CA PHE A 167 12.91 -19.28 26.43
C PHE A 167 12.06 -19.04 27.67
N LYS A 168 10.79 -19.48 27.65
CA LYS A 168 9.81 -19.23 28.73
C LYS A 168 9.69 -17.74 29.10
N GLY A 169 9.76 -16.85 28.11
CA GLY A 169 9.64 -15.39 28.29
C GLY A 169 10.93 -14.68 28.66
N GLU A 170 12.01 -15.40 28.97
CA GLU A 170 13.31 -14.80 29.33
C GLU A 170 14.27 -14.77 28.14
N THR A 171 15.10 -13.73 28.06
CA THR A 171 16.15 -13.66 27.04
C THR A 171 17.25 -14.69 27.31
N VAL A 172 17.63 -15.45 26.28
CA VAL A 172 18.71 -16.44 26.34
C VAL A 172 19.78 -16.17 25.27
N SER A 173 20.98 -16.71 25.50
CA SER A 173 22.05 -16.64 24.50
C SER A 173 21.71 -17.49 23.27
N ARG A 174 22.35 -17.16 22.13
CA ARG A 174 22.18 -17.91 20.88
C ARG A 174 22.63 -19.36 21.03
N GLU A 175 23.73 -19.59 21.76
CA GLU A 175 24.29 -20.91 22.01
C GLU A 175 23.29 -21.77 22.77
N ARG A 176 22.74 -21.25 23.87
CA ARG A 176 21.72 -21.95 24.67
C ARG A 176 20.47 -22.27 23.84
N ALA A 177 20.02 -21.35 22.99
CA ALA A 177 18.87 -21.57 22.12
C ALA A 177 19.13 -22.68 21.10
N LEU A 178 20.30 -22.67 20.44
CA LEU A 178 20.68 -23.69 19.47
C LEU A 178 20.90 -25.05 20.14
N ASP A 179 21.52 -25.10 21.31
CA ASP A 179 21.70 -26.34 22.07
C ASP A 179 20.36 -26.97 22.46
N ALA A 180 19.38 -26.17 22.87
CA ALA A 180 18.04 -26.65 23.17
C ALA A 180 17.36 -27.26 21.93
N VAL A 181 17.47 -26.61 20.76
CA VAL A 181 16.94 -27.13 19.50
C VAL A 181 17.64 -28.43 19.09
N LEU A 182 18.96 -28.51 19.25
CA LEU A 182 19.73 -29.73 18.94
C LEU A 182 19.39 -30.88 19.88
N GLN A 183 19.24 -30.62 21.18
CA GLN A 183 18.84 -31.61 22.17
C GLN A 183 17.46 -32.18 21.84
N GLU A 184 16.49 -31.32 21.55
CA GLU A 184 15.15 -31.73 21.17
C GLU A 184 15.15 -32.49 19.83
N GLY A 185 15.96 -32.04 18.86
CA GLY A 185 16.15 -32.74 17.59
C GLY A 185 16.70 -34.16 17.77
N ARG A 186 17.64 -34.39 18.69
CA ARG A 186 18.14 -35.73 19.02
C ARG A 186 17.07 -36.61 19.67
N ARG A 187 16.29 -36.04 20.60
CA ARG A 187 15.17 -36.73 21.26
C ARG A 187 14.14 -37.19 20.22
N LEU A 188 13.73 -36.29 19.34
CA LEU A 188 12.77 -36.56 18.27
C LEU A 188 13.32 -37.58 17.26
N ALA A 189 14.61 -37.52 16.93
CA ALA A 189 15.26 -38.52 16.08
C ALA A 189 15.19 -39.94 16.69
N GLY A 190 15.46 -40.08 17.99
CA GLY A 190 15.31 -41.35 18.71
C GLY A 190 13.87 -41.88 18.71
N ALA A 191 12.88 -40.99 18.70
CA ALA A 191 11.46 -41.31 18.62
C ALA A 191 10.89 -41.39 17.18
N GLN A 192 11.75 -41.34 16.15
CA GLN A 192 11.36 -41.30 14.74
C GLN A 192 10.38 -40.16 14.38
N GLY A 193 10.42 -39.05 15.13
CA GLY A 193 9.52 -37.91 14.94
C GLY A 193 8.21 -37.98 15.71
N ALA A 194 7.98 -39.00 16.53
CA ALA A 194 6.75 -39.09 17.32
C ALA A 194 6.65 -37.89 18.28
N GLY A 195 5.53 -37.17 18.20
CA GLY A 195 5.27 -35.95 18.96
C GLY A 195 5.79 -34.66 18.30
N LEU A 196 6.36 -34.72 17.10
CA LEU A 196 6.70 -33.52 16.31
C LEU A 196 5.53 -33.13 15.40
N ALA A 197 5.05 -31.90 15.55
CA ALA A 197 4.15 -31.23 14.61
C ALA A 197 4.82 -29.93 14.12
N VAL A 198 4.82 -29.71 12.81
CA VAL A 198 5.23 -28.44 12.20
C VAL A 198 4.00 -27.74 11.66
N LEU A 199 3.76 -26.52 12.11
CA LEU A 199 2.75 -25.62 11.56
C LEU A 199 3.46 -24.51 10.80
N CYS A 200 3.11 -24.32 9.52
CA CYS A 200 3.66 -23.25 8.70
C CYS A 200 2.63 -22.74 7.69
N ASP A 201 2.93 -21.60 7.07
CA ASP A 201 2.12 -21.07 5.97
C ASP A 201 2.19 -21.99 4.73
N GLU A 202 1.29 -21.76 3.76
CA GLU A 202 1.30 -22.43 2.46
C GLU A 202 2.50 -21.98 1.61
N SER A 203 3.07 -22.89 0.81
CA SER A 203 4.30 -22.65 0.04
C SER A 203 4.16 -23.01 -1.41
N SER A 204 4.62 -22.13 -2.28
CA SER A 204 5.01 -22.45 -3.65
C SER A 204 6.51 -22.80 -3.79
N SER A 205 7.33 -22.65 -2.73
CA SER A 205 8.80 -22.82 -2.79
C SER A 205 9.23 -24.29 -2.97
N PRO A 206 9.92 -24.64 -4.08
CA PRO A 206 10.44 -25.99 -4.29
C PRO A 206 11.47 -26.42 -3.23
N THR A 207 12.26 -25.47 -2.72
CA THR A 207 13.23 -25.74 -1.65
C THR A 207 12.53 -26.11 -0.35
N ARG A 208 11.40 -25.45 -0.02
CA ARG A 208 10.59 -25.79 1.16
C ARG A 208 9.93 -27.16 0.99
N ALA A 209 9.43 -27.48 -0.20
CA ALA A 209 8.88 -28.80 -0.51
C ALA A 209 9.92 -29.91 -0.36
N ARG A 210 11.15 -29.72 -0.88
CA ARG A 210 12.26 -30.66 -0.71
C ARG A 210 12.68 -30.81 0.76
N LEU A 211 12.73 -29.70 1.52
CA LEU A 211 13.03 -29.74 2.95
C LEU A 211 11.99 -30.53 3.72
N ARG A 212 10.70 -30.34 3.44
CA ARG A 212 9.61 -31.13 4.03
C ARG A 212 9.80 -32.61 3.74
N GLN A 213 10.01 -32.97 2.47
CA GLN A 213 10.21 -34.37 2.08
C GLN A 213 11.41 -34.99 2.81
N ALA A 214 12.54 -34.28 2.88
CA ALA A 214 13.72 -34.74 3.60
C ALA A 214 13.47 -34.91 5.11
N LEU A 215 12.72 -33.99 5.71
CA LEU A 215 12.35 -34.07 7.13
C LEU A 215 11.46 -35.27 7.42
N LEU A 216 10.39 -35.47 6.63
CA LEU A 216 9.44 -36.58 6.81
C LEU A 216 10.08 -37.93 6.48
N ALA A 217 11.03 -37.99 5.54
CA ALA A 217 11.80 -39.20 5.28
C ALA A 217 12.69 -39.59 6.48
N LYS A 218 13.26 -38.60 7.17
CA LYS A 218 14.11 -38.82 8.35
C LYS A 218 13.29 -39.07 9.63
N LEU A 219 12.11 -38.47 9.73
CA LEU A 219 11.23 -38.49 10.89
C LEU A 219 9.82 -38.92 10.44
N PRO A 220 9.59 -40.21 10.15
CA PRO A 220 8.36 -40.68 9.51
C PRO A 220 7.10 -40.52 10.36
N LYS A 221 7.23 -40.35 11.68
CA LYS A 221 6.10 -40.11 12.60
C LYS A 221 5.84 -38.62 12.85
N ALA A 222 6.61 -37.72 12.24
CA ALA A 222 6.37 -36.28 12.32
C ALA A 222 5.17 -35.90 11.45
N ARG A 223 4.41 -34.88 11.89
CA ARG A 223 3.27 -34.34 11.15
C ARG A 223 3.58 -32.93 10.64
N TRP A 224 3.12 -32.63 9.44
CA TRP A 224 3.29 -31.34 8.79
C TRP A 224 1.92 -30.76 8.45
N PHE A 225 1.64 -29.56 8.96
CA PHE A 225 0.38 -28.86 8.79
C PHE A 225 0.62 -27.52 8.11
N THR A 226 -0.33 -27.14 7.25
CA THR A 226 -0.36 -25.80 6.67
C THR A 226 -1.61 -25.06 7.10
N HIS A 227 -1.46 -23.78 7.43
CA HIS A 227 -2.58 -22.92 7.78
C HIS A 227 -2.40 -21.56 7.12
N GLU A 228 -3.47 -21.09 6.51
CA GLU A 228 -3.62 -19.72 6.02
C GLU A 228 -4.86 -19.12 6.67
N ALA A 229 -4.77 -17.86 7.11
CA ALA A 229 -5.92 -17.17 7.68
C ALA A 229 -7.00 -16.88 6.62
N VAL A 230 -6.56 -16.64 5.38
CA VAL A 230 -7.40 -16.52 4.19
C VAL A 230 -6.93 -17.59 3.21
N ASP A 231 -7.64 -18.71 3.15
CA ASP A 231 -7.28 -19.82 2.26
C ASP A 231 -8.03 -19.78 0.92
N GLY A 232 -7.56 -20.58 -0.04
CA GLY A 232 -8.20 -20.73 -1.36
C GLY A 232 -9.00 -22.02 -1.51
N ALA A 233 -9.53 -22.60 -0.42
CA ALA A 233 -10.19 -23.91 -0.46
C ALA A 233 -11.44 -23.91 -1.35
N ALA A 234 -12.31 -22.91 -1.20
CA ALA A 234 -13.53 -22.78 -2.00
C ALA A 234 -13.21 -22.60 -3.50
N ARG A 235 -12.19 -21.79 -3.83
CA ARG A 235 -11.67 -21.65 -5.19
C ARG A 235 -11.20 -22.99 -5.75
N ARG A 236 -10.35 -23.71 -5.02
CA ARG A 236 -9.82 -25.02 -5.45
C ARG A 236 -10.94 -26.03 -5.68
N GLU A 237 -11.91 -26.12 -4.76
CA GLU A 237 -13.06 -27.02 -4.89
C GLU A 237 -13.89 -26.69 -6.14
N GLY A 238 -14.24 -25.41 -6.34
CA GLY A 238 -15.05 -24.97 -7.48
C GLY A 238 -14.35 -25.20 -8.82
N LEU A 239 -13.05 -24.93 -8.89
CA LEU A 239 -12.26 -25.14 -10.11
C LEU A 239 -11.96 -26.61 -10.39
N GLN A 240 -11.70 -27.41 -9.35
CA GLN A 240 -11.60 -28.87 -9.46
C GLN A 240 -12.89 -29.47 -10.02
N ALA A 241 -14.06 -29.00 -9.56
CA ALA A 241 -15.35 -29.41 -10.11
C ALA A 241 -15.54 -28.97 -11.58
N ALA A 242 -15.02 -27.79 -11.97
CA ALA A 242 -15.16 -27.27 -13.33
C ALA A 242 -14.25 -27.96 -14.36
N PHE A 243 -13.02 -28.31 -13.97
CA PHE A 243 -11.98 -28.82 -14.88
C PHE A 243 -11.59 -30.28 -14.65
N GLY A 244 -12.03 -30.90 -13.55
CA GLY A 244 -11.65 -32.27 -13.18
C GLY A 244 -10.22 -32.40 -12.64
N GLN A 245 -9.49 -31.29 -12.49
CA GLN A 245 -8.14 -31.22 -11.93
C GLN A 245 -7.92 -29.91 -11.19
N ALA A 246 -6.95 -29.91 -10.27
CA ALA A 246 -6.64 -28.76 -9.44
C ALA A 246 -5.93 -27.70 -10.30
N VAL A 247 -6.57 -26.55 -10.46
CA VAL A 247 -6.07 -25.44 -11.28
C VAL A 247 -6.24 -24.11 -10.59
N ARG A 248 -5.33 -23.18 -10.89
CA ARG A 248 -5.35 -21.79 -10.46
C ARG A 248 -5.55 -20.87 -11.66
N PRO A 249 -6.46 -19.88 -11.59
CA PRO A 249 -6.65 -18.93 -12.67
C PRO A 249 -5.50 -17.92 -12.69
N LEU A 250 -5.02 -17.59 -13.88
CA LEU A 250 -4.15 -16.47 -14.17
C LEU A 250 -4.91 -15.54 -15.12
N HIS A 251 -5.30 -14.37 -14.63
CA HIS A 251 -6.13 -13.43 -15.39
C HIS A 251 -5.27 -12.46 -16.21
N HIS A 252 -5.55 -12.38 -17.51
CA HIS A 252 -4.94 -11.45 -18.47
C HIS A 252 -5.93 -10.33 -18.80
N LEU A 253 -6.13 -9.43 -17.83
CA LEU A 253 -7.15 -8.38 -17.90
C LEU A 253 -6.89 -7.37 -19.03
N GLU A 254 -5.64 -7.23 -19.48
CA GLU A 254 -5.24 -6.42 -20.63
C GLU A 254 -5.84 -6.90 -21.95
N ASN A 255 -6.30 -8.14 -22.03
CA ASN A 255 -6.91 -8.75 -23.21
C ASN A 255 -8.45 -8.71 -23.17
N ALA A 256 -9.04 -8.06 -22.16
CA ALA A 256 -10.49 -8.03 -21.96
C ALA A 256 -11.10 -6.68 -22.36
N ARG A 257 -12.28 -6.72 -23.01
CA ARG A 257 -13.17 -5.57 -23.22
C ARG A 257 -14.27 -5.48 -22.18
N VAL A 258 -14.67 -6.61 -21.60
CA VAL A 258 -15.67 -6.68 -20.53
C VAL A 258 -15.12 -7.54 -19.39
N VAL A 259 -15.08 -6.95 -18.19
CA VAL A 259 -14.66 -7.62 -16.96
C VAL A 259 -15.85 -7.67 -16.01
N VAL A 260 -16.16 -8.86 -15.50
CA VAL A 260 -17.20 -9.06 -14.48
C VAL A 260 -16.55 -9.57 -13.22
N SER A 261 -16.65 -8.80 -12.14
CA SER A 261 -16.22 -9.20 -10.80
C SER A 261 -17.42 -9.60 -9.95
N LEU A 262 -17.43 -10.87 -9.52
CA LEU A 262 -18.37 -11.41 -8.54
C LEU A 262 -17.69 -11.39 -7.17
N ASP A 263 -17.84 -10.25 -6.48
CA ASP A 263 -17.31 -9.94 -5.14
C ASP A 263 -15.78 -10.12 -5.01
N ALA A 264 -15.05 -9.97 -6.12
CA ALA A 264 -13.58 -10.04 -6.18
C ALA A 264 -12.95 -8.64 -6.16
N ASP A 265 -12.03 -8.39 -5.23
CA ASP A 265 -11.27 -7.13 -5.17
C ASP A 265 -9.89 -7.22 -5.85
N PHE A 266 -9.86 -7.53 -7.15
CA PHE A 266 -8.62 -7.79 -7.89
C PHE A 266 -7.69 -6.58 -8.06
N VAL A 267 -8.18 -5.35 -7.82
CA VAL A 267 -7.37 -4.12 -7.79
C VAL A 267 -6.85 -3.81 -6.36
N GLY A 268 -7.26 -4.59 -5.36
CA GLY A 268 -6.90 -4.41 -3.96
C GLY A 268 -6.31 -5.67 -3.35
N GLY A 269 -7.15 -6.44 -2.66
CA GLY A 269 -6.72 -7.49 -1.74
C GLY A 269 -6.73 -8.93 -2.25
N GLU A 270 -7.11 -9.20 -3.50
CA GLU A 270 -7.09 -10.57 -4.03
C GLU A 270 -5.66 -11.05 -4.35
N ASP A 271 -5.51 -12.36 -4.49
CA ASP A 271 -4.27 -12.94 -5.00
C ASP A 271 -3.94 -12.40 -6.40
N ASP A 272 -2.65 -12.27 -6.69
CA ASP A 272 -2.15 -11.74 -7.95
C ASP A 272 -2.67 -10.31 -8.29
N SER A 273 -3.10 -9.53 -7.29
CA SER A 273 -3.47 -8.11 -7.47
C SER A 273 -2.32 -7.30 -8.08
N TRP A 274 -1.08 -7.58 -7.69
CA TRP A 274 0.14 -6.96 -8.27
C TRP A 274 0.20 -7.08 -9.80
N LEU A 275 -0.36 -8.15 -10.38
CA LEU A 275 -0.45 -8.36 -11.82
C LEU A 275 -1.76 -7.78 -12.38
N SER A 276 -2.89 -8.09 -11.72
CA SER A 276 -4.24 -7.70 -12.14
C SER A 276 -4.41 -6.18 -12.23
N ILE A 277 -3.88 -5.41 -11.26
CA ILE A 277 -3.90 -3.94 -11.27
C ILE A 277 -3.28 -3.40 -12.56
N ARG A 278 -2.14 -3.96 -12.95
CA ARG A 278 -1.38 -3.50 -14.12
C ARG A 278 -2.06 -3.90 -15.44
N GLY A 279 -2.56 -5.13 -15.52
CA GLY A 279 -3.34 -5.59 -16.68
C GLY A 279 -4.61 -4.74 -16.88
N PHE A 280 -5.36 -4.50 -15.80
CA PHE A 280 -6.56 -3.67 -15.83
C PHE A 280 -6.28 -2.21 -16.17
N ALA A 281 -5.24 -1.60 -15.60
CA ALA A 281 -4.84 -0.24 -15.93
C ALA A 281 -4.46 -0.08 -17.41
N ARG A 282 -3.83 -1.11 -18.00
CA ARG A 282 -3.52 -1.14 -19.44
C ARG A 282 -4.80 -1.23 -20.28
N ALA A 283 -5.73 -2.10 -19.91
CA ALA A 283 -7.02 -2.24 -20.59
C ALA A 283 -7.88 -0.96 -20.55
N ARG A 284 -7.72 -0.13 -19.52
CA ARG A 284 -8.41 1.17 -19.40
C ARG A 284 -7.70 2.33 -20.09
N LYS A 285 -6.45 2.17 -20.50
CA LYS A 285 -5.69 3.27 -21.09
C LYS A 285 -6.18 3.55 -22.51
N LEU A 286 -6.73 4.74 -22.72
CA LEU A 286 -7.07 5.25 -24.05
C LEU A 286 -5.83 5.86 -24.70
N THR A 287 -5.53 5.44 -25.92
CA THR A 287 -4.39 5.93 -26.73
C THR A 287 -4.84 6.74 -27.95
N GLY A 288 -6.07 6.53 -28.41
CA GLY A 288 -6.71 7.29 -29.48
C GLY A 288 -8.18 7.60 -29.19
N PRO A 289 -8.81 8.46 -30.02
CA PRO A 289 -10.20 8.86 -29.86
C PRO A 289 -11.22 7.73 -30.10
N GLU A 290 -10.82 6.69 -30.85
CA GLU A 290 -11.66 5.52 -31.16
C GLU A 290 -11.55 4.40 -30.12
N ASP A 291 -10.65 4.54 -29.14
CA ASP A 291 -10.46 3.52 -28.11
C ASP A 291 -11.64 3.55 -27.12
N ALA A 292 -12.26 2.39 -26.91
CA ALA A 292 -13.24 2.20 -25.85
C ALA A 292 -12.54 1.61 -24.62
N PRO A 293 -12.73 2.17 -23.41
CA PRO A 293 -12.15 1.59 -22.21
C PRO A 293 -12.80 0.24 -21.92
N VAL A 294 -12.04 -0.65 -21.27
CA VAL A 294 -12.63 -1.88 -20.70
C VAL A 294 -13.78 -1.52 -19.76
N ARG A 295 -14.92 -2.19 -19.96
CA ARG A 295 -16.09 -2.05 -19.09
C ARG A 295 -15.99 -3.01 -17.92
N LEU A 296 -16.18 -2.47 -16.72
CA LEU A 296 -16.10 -3.20 -15.47
C LEU A 296 -17.46 -3.25 -14.79
N TYR A 297 -18.02 -4.46 -14.72
CA TYR A 297 -19.18 -4.83 -13.93
C TYR A 297 -18.72 -5.39 -12.59
N VAL A 298 -19.21 -4.85 -11.48
CA VAL A 298 -18.88 -5.34 -10.14
C VAL A 298 -20.15 -5.58 -9.35
N ALA A 299 -20.32 -6.80 -8.88
CA ALA A 299 -21.31 -7.14 -7.87
C ALA A 299 -20.60 -7.43 -6.55
N GLU A 300 -20.76 -6.57 -5.55
CA GLU A 300 -20.02 -6.69 -4.29
C GLU A 300 -20.86 -6.23 -3.10
N SER A 301 -20.44 -6.65 -1.90
CA SER A 301 -21.19 -6.35 -0.68
C SER A 301 -20.80 -5.00 -0.06
N LEU A 302 -19.50 -4.83 0.17
CA LEU A 302 -18.90 -3.61 0.67
C LEU A 302 -18.20 -2.88 -0.46
N MET A 303 -17.98 -1.57 -0.32
CA MET A 303 -17.22 -0.82 -1.32
C MET A 303 -15.76 -1.26 -1.29
N THR A 304 -15.26 -1.77 -2.41
CA THR A 304 -13.85 -2.13 -2.59
C THR A 304 -13.14 -1.17 -3.54
N ASN A 305 -11.81 -1.28 -3.68
CA ASN A 305 -11.06 -0.52 -4.68
C ASN A 305 -11.53 -0.89 -6.10
N THR A 306 -11.81 -2.16 -6.33
CA THR A 306 -12.36 -2.66 -7.60
C THR A 306 -13.75 -2.08 -7.86
N GLY A 307 -14.62 -2.02 -6.84
CA GLY A 307 -15.94 -1.40 -6.92
C GLY A 307 -15.89 0.10 -7.19
N ALA A 308 -14.95 0.82 -6.58
CA ALA A 308 -14.74 2.25 -6.83
C ALA A 308 -14.28 2.53 -8.27
N ALA A 309 -13.58 1.58 -8.89
CA ALA A 309 -13.21 1.66 -10.30
C ALA A 309 -14.33 1.22 -11.25
N ALA A 310 -15.42 0.59 -10.79
CA ALA A 310 -16.43 -0.01 -11.65
C ALA A 310 -17.23 1.01 -12.47
N ASP A 311 -17.61 0.62 -13.68
CA ASP A 311 -18.59 1.35 -14.50
C ASP A 311 -20.02 1.00 -14.07
N HIS A 312 -20.25 -0.27 -13.72
CA HIS A 312 -21.54 -0.79 -13.29
C HIS A 312 -21.42 -1.54 -11.97
N ARG A 313 -21.59 -0.83 -10.86
CA ARG A 313 -21.54 -1.40 -9.52
C ARG A 313 -22.93 -1.76 -9.00
N LEU A 314 -23.12 -3.02 -8.61
CA LEU A 314 -24.29 -3.52 -7.89
C LEU A 314 -23.89 -3.83 -6.44
N ARG A 315 -24.54 -3.17 -5.48
CA ARG A 315 -24.43 -3.53 -4.06
C ARG A 315 -25.36 -4.70 -3.78
N LEU A 316 -24.83 -5.80 -3.29
CA LEU A 316 -25.60 -7.02 -3.04
C LEU A 316 -25.17 -7.69 -1.73
N ALA A 317 -26.06 -8.39 -1.02
CA ALA A 317 -25.64 -9.16 0.14
C ALA A 317 -24.73 -10.35 -0.29
N PRO A 318 -23.71 -10.75 0.50
CA PRO A 318 -22.82 -11.85 0.13
C PRO A 318 -23.58 -13.15 -0.15
N SER A 319 -24.66 -13.40 0.59
CA SER A 319 -25.53 -14.58 0.45
C SER A 319 -26.29 -14.64 -0.89
N GLN A 320 -26.43 -13.51 -1.58
CA GLN A 320 -27.12 -13.42 -2.87
C GLN A 320 -26.16 -13.50 -4.06
N VAL A 321 -24.84 -13.39 -3.86
CA VAL A 321 -23.85 -13.48 -4.95
C VAL A 321 -23.92 -14.84 -5.68
N PRO A 322 -24.11 -16.00 -5.02
CA PRO A 322 -24.32 -17.26 -5.72
C PRO A 322 -25.57 -17.28 -6.62
N ALA A 323 -26.67 -16.68 -6.16
CA ALA A 323 -27.89 -16.54 -6.93
C ALA A 323 -27.69 -15.61 -8.14
N LEU A 324 -26.96 -14.51 -7.97
CA LEU A 324 -26.60 -13.58 -9.04
C LEU A 324 -25.72 -14.26 -10.10
N ALA A 325 -24.70 -15.01 -9.68
CA ALA A 325 -23.83 -15.78 -10.56
C ALA A 325 -24.63 -16.82 -11.36
N ALA A 326 -25.58 -17.51 -10.72
CA ALA A 326 -26.46 -18.45 -11.38
C ALA A 326 -27.37 -17.76 -12.41
N LEU A 327 -27.95 -16.60 -12.09
CA LEU A 327 -28.77 -15.84 -13.04
C LEU A 327 -27.94 -15.36 -14.23
N LEU A 328 -26.73 -14.83 -13.99
CA LEU A 328 -25.82 -14.40 -15.05
C LEU A 328 -25.48 -15.55 -15.99
N ALA A 329 -25.16 -16.72 -15.42
CA ALA A 329 -24.94 -17.93 -16.21
C ALA A 329 -26.20 -18.38 -16.97
N ALA A 330 -27.39 -18.28 -16.36
CA ALA A 330 -28.64 -18.61 -17.03
C ALA A 330 -28.89 -17.76 -18.28
N GLU A 331 -28.75 -16.44 -18.16
CA GLU A 331 -28.97 -15.50 -19.28
C GLU A 331 -27.96 -15.72 -20.41
N VAL A 332 -26.68 -15.94 -20.08
CA VAL A 332 -25.66 -16.27 -21.10
C VAL A 332 -25.96 -17.63 -21.75
N HIS A 333 -26.37 -18.65 -20.99
CA HIS A 333 -26.74 -19.95 -21.55
C HIS A 333 -27.95 -19.85 -22.48
N GLN A 334 -28.99 -19.10 -22.11
CA GLN A 334 -30.16 -18.86 -22.95
C GLN A 334 -29.77 -18.15 -24.26
N ALA A 335 -28.98 -17.09 -24.18
CA ALA A 335 -28.49 -16.38 -25.37
C ALA A 335 -27.64 -17.26 -26.31
N ARG A 336 -27.04 -18.33 -25.77
CA ARG A 336 -26.27 -19.34 -26.52
C ARG A 336 -27.08 -20.58 -26.91
N GLY A 337 -28.40 -20.57 -26.71
CA GLY A 337 -29.32 -21.64 -27.10
C GLY A 337 -29.40 -22.84 -26.15
N ASN A 338 -28.84 -22.74 -24.93
CA ASN A 338 -28.81 -23.81 -23.93
C ASN A 338 -29.97 -23.70 -22.91
N GLU A 339 -31.21 -23.80 -23.39
CA GLU A 339 -32.42 -23.49 -22.60
C GLU A 339 -32.60 -24.38 -21.36
N ALA A 340 -32.25 -25.66 -21.44
CA ALA A 340 -32.38 -26.60 -20.32
C ALA A 340 -31.48 -26.22 -19.13
N VAL A 341 -30.25 -25.78 -19.43
CA VAL A 341 -29.30 -25.31 -18.41
C VAL A 341 -29.75 -23.96 -17.86
N ALA A 342 -30.18 -23.04 -18.75
CA ALA A 342 -30.69 -21.73 -18.37
C ALA A 342 -31.86 -21.82 -17.37
N THR A 343 -32.85 -22.68 -17.66
CA THR A 343 -34.00 -22.91 -16.78
C THR A 343 -33.58 -23.40 -15.39
N THR A 344 -32.65 -24.37 -15.33
CA THR A 344 -32.16 -24.93 -14.06
C THR A 344 -31.43 -23.89 -13.21
N LEU A 345 -30.61 -23.06 -13.84
CA LEU A 345 -29.85 -22.00 -13.16
C LEU A 345 -30.77 -20.84 -12.72
N ARG A 346 -31.76 -20.47 -13.52
CA ARG A 346 -32.73 -19.41 -13.20
C ARG A 346 -33.55 -19.74 -11.96
N ALA A 347 -33.89 -21.02 -11.74
CA ALA A 347 -34.56 -21.48 -10.52
C ALA A 347 -33.74 -21.25 -9.24
N LYS A 348 -32.42 -21.05 -9.34
CA LYS A 348 -31.55 -20.70 -8.20
C LYS A 348 -31.52 -19.21 -7.87
N ALA A 349 -32.19 -18.37 -8.67
CA ALA A 349 -32.13 -16.92 -8.61
C ALA A 349 -33.47 -16.24 -8.26
N GLU A 350 -34.45 -16.98 -7.75
CA GLU A 350 -35.80 -16.47 -7.48
C GLU A 350 -35.81 -15.29 -6.50
N ALA A 351 -34.95 -15.31 -5.48
CA ALA A 351 -34.88 -14.31 -4.42
C ALA A 351 -34.17 -12.99 -4.80
N LEU A 352 -33.73 -12.82 -6.06
CA LEU A 352 -33.11 -11.58 -6.51
C LEU A 352 -34.17 -10.52 -6.83
N ASP A 353 -33.89 -9.28 -6.42
CA ASP A 353 -34.74 -8.13 -6.70
C ASP A 353 -34.65 -7.69 -8.17
N GLU A 354 -35.55 -6.78 -8.55
CA GLU A 354 -35.62 -6.28 -9.93
C GLU A 354 -34.36 -5.52 -10.36
N SER A 355 -33.70 -4.84 -9.42
CA SER A 355 -32.47 -4.09 -9.68
C SER A 355 -31.33 -5.03 -10.08
N ALA A 356 -31.13 -6.11 -9.31
CA ALA A 356 -30.16 -7.15 -9.61
C ALA A 356 -30.47 -7.85 -10.93
N ARG A 357 -31.74 -8.17 -11.20
CA ARG A 357 -32.17 -8.76 -12.47
C ARG A 357 -31.83 -7.87 -13.66
N LYS A 358 -32.18 -6.57 -13.58
CA LYS A 358 -31.85 -5.59 -14.62
C LYS A 358 -30.35 -5.45 -14.85
N TRP A 359 -29.55 -5.43 -13.77
CA TRP A 359 -28.09 -5.41 -13.86
C TRP A 359 -27.56 -6.65 -14.59
N VAL A 360 -28.08 -7.84 -14.26
CA VAL A 360 -27.69 -9.09 -14.92
C VAL A 360 -28.07 -9.09 -16.39
N THR A 361 -29.26 -8.63 -16.77
CA THR A 361 -29.68 -8.55 -18.18
C THR A 361 -28.71 -7.70 -19.00
N GLY A 362 -28.31 -6.54 -18.48
CA GLY A 362 -27.34 -5.67 -19.15
C GLY A 362 -25.94 -6.32 -19.24
N CYS A 363 -25.48 -6.91 -18.14
CA CYS A 363 -24.19 -7.58 -18.06
C CYS A 363 -24.11 -8.80 -18.99
N ALA A 364 -25.11 -9.68 -18.98
CA ALA A 364 -25.17 -10.88 -19.82
C ALA A 364 -25.20 -10.51 -21.31
N LYS A 365 -26.00 -9.51 -21.69
CA LYS A 365 -26.01 -9.00 -23.07
C LYS A 365 -24.60 -8.59 -23.49
N ASP A 366 -23.91 -7.86 -22.63
CA ASP A 366 -22.59 -7.34 -22.95
C ASP A 366 -21.52 -8.44 -23.08
N LEU A 367 -21.58 -9.43 -22.18
CA LEU A 367 -20.74 -10.62 -22.24
C LEU A 367 -20.93 -11.40 -23.55
N VAL A 368 -22.17 -11.52 -24.03
CA VAL A 368 -22.51 -12.23 -25.26
C VAL A 368 -22.07 -11.44 -26.50
N ASP A 369 -22.31 -10.13 -26.51
CA ASP A 369 -21.93 -9.24 -27.62
C ASP A 369 -20.40 -9.17 -27.80
N HIS A 370 -19.62 -9.39 -26.72
CA HIS A 370 -18.16 -9.38 -26.72
C HIS A 370 -17.53 -10.76 -26.46
N ALA A 371 -18.24 -11.85 -26.79
CA ALA A 371 -17.73 -13.20 -26.58
C ALA A 371 -16.33 -13.39 -27.21
N GLY A 372 -15.39 -13.92 -26.44
CA GLY A 372 -13.97 -14.06 -26.79
C GLY A 372 -13.08 -12.91 -26.32
N GLU A 373 -13.67 -11.84 -25.76
CA GLU A 373 -13.00 -10.67 -25.18
C GLU A 373 -13.49 -10.36 -23.75
N CYS A 374 -14.02 -11.36 -23.06
CA CYS A 374 -14.64 -11.22 -21.73
C CYS A 374 -13.92 -12.05 -20.67
N VAL A 375 -13.95 -11.59 -19.43
CA VAL A 375 -13.49 -12.37 -18.27
C VAL A 375 -14.39 -12.17 -17.06
N VAL A 376 -14.70 -13.29 -16.40
CA VAL A 376 -15.47 -13.35 -15.16
C VAL A 376 -14.55 -13.81 -14.03
N LEU A 377 -14.48 -13.00 -12.97
CA LEU A 377 -13.71 -13.26 -11.76
C LEU A 377 -14.67 -13.56 -10.60
N ALA A 378 -14.22 -14.42 -9.69
CA ALA A 378 -14.91 -14.75 -8.45
C ALA A 378 -13.97 -14.47 -7.28
N GLY A 379 -14.43 -13.70 -6.29
CA GLY A 379 -13.62 -13.34 -5.13
C GLY A 379 -13.34 -14.52 -4.23
N GLU A 380 -12.20 -14.54 -3.56
CA GLU A 380 -11.76 -15.68 -2.72
C GLU A 380 -12.71 -15.97 -1.54
N ARG A 381 -13.53 -14.99 -1.15
CA ARG A 381 -14.54 -15.11 -0.11
C ARG A 381 -15.85 -15.78 -0.56
N GLN A 382 -15.98 -16.11 -1.85
CA GLN A 382 -17.19 -16.70 -2.42
C GLN A 382 -17.17 -18.23 -2.35
N PRO A 383 -18.32 -18.91 -2.27
CA PRO A 383 -18.37 -20.36 -2.21
C PRO A 383 -17.94 -21.00 -3.54
N ALA A 384 -17.59 -22.29 -3.47
CA ALA A 384 -17.12 -23.08 -4.62
C ALA A 384 -18.03 -22.99 -5.86
N SER A 385 -19.35 -22.85 -5.65
CA SER A 385 -20.32 -22.70 -6.75
C SER A 385 -20.10 -21.44 -7.59
N VAL A 386 -19.65 -20.33 -7.00
CA VAL A 386 -19.38 -19.08 -7.73
C VAL A 386 -18.11 -19.22 -8.57
N HIS A 387 -17.06 -19.82 -8.01
CA HIS A 387 -15.83 -20.12 -8.76
C HIS A 387 -16.08 -21.08 -9.92
N PHE A 388 -16.91 -22.12 -9.71
CA PHE A 388 -17.34 -23.03 -10.76
C PHE A 388 -18.07 -22.29 -11.89
N LEU A 389 -19.05 -21.43 -11.55
CA LEU A 389 -19.84 -20.69 -12.53
C LEU A 389 -18.99 -19.67 -13.30
N ALA A 390 -18.08 -18.96 -12.62
CA ALA A 390 -17.15 -18.03 -13.28
C ALA A 390 -16.26 -18.77 -14.29
N ALA A 391 -15.71 -19.92 -13.92
CA ALA A 391 -14.92 -20.74 -14.83
C ALA A 391 -15.73 -21.30 -16.00
N ALA A 392 -16.95 -21.77 -15.73
CA ALA A 392 -17.86 -22.26 -16.77
C ALA A 392 -18.23 -21.16 -17.76
N LEU A 393 -18.48 -19.95 -17.28
CA LEU A 393 -18.73 -18.76 -18.10
C LEU A 393 -17.52 -18.39 -18.95
N ASN A 394 -16.32 -18.32 -18.36
CA ASN A 394 -15.09 -18.05 -19.11
C ASN A 394 -14.87 -19.07 -20.24
N ARG A 395 -15.18 -20.34 -19.99
CA ARG A 395 -15.13 -21.39 -21.03
C ARG A 395 -16.21 -21.20 -22.09
N LEU A 396 -17.45 -20.96 -21.69
CA LEU A 396 -18.59 -20.78 -22.61
C LEU A 396 -18.43 -19.56 -23.53
N LEU A 397 -17.86 -18.48 -22.99
CA LEU A 397 -17.56 -17.24 -23.70
C LEU A 397 -16.25 -17.30 -24.51
N GLY A 398 -15.51 -18.41 -24.45
CA GLY A 398 -14.28 -18.60 -25.23
C GLY A 398 -13.09 -17.75 -24.75
N GLY A 399 -13.06 -17.38 -23.46
CA GLY A 399 -11.98 -16.60 -22.87
C GLY A 399 -10.81 -17.41 -22.31
N VAL A 400 -10.97 -18.74 -22.18
CA VAL A 400 -9.90 -19.65 -21.74
C VAL A 400 -8.76 -19.66 -22.77
N GLY A 401 -7.53 -19.45 -22.31
CA GLY A 401 -6.35 -19.33 -23.18
C GLY A 401 -6.12 -17.93 -23.76
N LYS A 402 -6.98 -16.96 -23.42
CA LYS A 402 -6.92 -15.57 -23.91
C LYS A 402 -6.96 -14.55 -22.78
N GLN A 403 -8.07 -14.47 -22.06
CA GLN A 403 -8.26 -13.58 -20.91
C GLN A 403 -8.03 -14.30 -19.58
N VAL A 404 -8.06 -15.63 -19.57
CA VAL A 404 -7.72 -16.42 -18.38
C VAL A 404 -7.05 -17.73 -18.78
N ASP A 405 -5.92 -18.02 -18.14
CA ASP A 405 -5.29 -19.33 -18.17
C ASP A 405 -5.59 -20.09 -16.88
N TYR A 406 -5.85 -21.38 -16.98
CA TYR A 406 -6.01 -22.26 -15.81
C TYR A 406 -4.76 -23.13 -15.68
N LEU A 407 -3.86 -22.72 -14.80
CA LEU A 407 -2.57 -23.37 -14.60
C LEU A 407 -2.71 -24.52 -13.58
N PRO A 408 -2.05 -25.67 -13.79
CA PRO A 408 -2.05 -26.74 -12.80
C PRO A 408 -1.57 -26.24 -11.42
N GLU A 409 -2.35 -26.55 -10.39
CA GLU A 409 -2.05 -26.21 -9.01
C GLU A 409 -1.72 -27.49 -8.24
N ALA A 410 -0.57 -27.53 -7.58
CA ALA A 410 -0.24 -28.66 -6.71
C ALA A 410 -1.23 -28.70 -5.54
N ALA A 411 -1.77 -29.87 -5.24
CA ALA A 411 -2.65 -30.04 -4.08
C ALA A 411 -1.92 -29.59 -2.80
N PRO A 412 -2.59 -28.89 -1.87
CA PRO A 412 -1.99 -28.48 -0.62
C PRO A 412 -1.47 -29.73 0.09
N PRO A 413 -0.18 -29.79 0.42
CA PRO A 413 0.50 -31.04 0.70
C PRO A 413 0.35 -31.53 2.15
N ALA A 414 -0.67 -31.09 2.88
CA ALA A 414 -0.70 -31.19 4.33
C ALA A 414 -2.10 -31.42 4.91
N ASP A 415 -2.09 -32.01 6.10
CA ASP A 415 -3.23 -32.04 7.01
C ASP A 415 -3.61 -30.59 7.37
N SER A 416 -4.91 -30.31 7.46
CA SER A 416 -5.40 -28.99 7.87
C SER A 416 -5.19 -28.75 9.36
N LEU A 417 -5.30 -27.48 9.80
CA LEU A 417 -5.27 -27.14 11.23
C LEU A 417 -6.32 -27.92 12.04
N ALA A 418 -7.46 -28.27 11.44
CA ALA A 418 -8.50 -29.08 12.08
C ALA A 418 -8.05 -30.51 12.39
N ALA A 419 -7.03 -31.04 11.70
CA ALA A 419 -6.44 -32.35 11.98
C ALA A 419 -5.30 -32.30 13.02
N LEU A 420 -4.90 -31.09 13.44
CA LEU A 420 -3.98 -30.86 14.56
C LEU A 420 -4.72 -30.76 15.90
N ALA A 421 -5.92 -30.14 15.89
CA ALA A 421 -6.83 -30.06 17.04
C ALA A 421 -7.38 -31.44 17.42
#